data_AF-A0A351WIH7-F1
#
_entry.id   AF-A0A351WIH7-F1
#
_cell.length_a   1.000
_cell.length_b   1.000
_cell.length_c   1.000
_cell.angle_alpha   90.00
_cell.angle_beta   90.00
_cell.angle_gamma   90.00
#
_symmetry.space_group_name_H-M   'P 1'
#
loop_
_entity.id
_entity.type
_entity.pdbx_description
1 polymer ?
#
loop_
_entity_poly.entity_id
_entity_poly.type
_entity_poly.pdbx_seq_one_letter_code
_entity_poly.pdbx_strand_id
1 'polypeptide(L)'
;MDFYPGDNYVDWIGVSVFGQIMGSNASNIYYVAEKTKELHKPLMIAESTPYGVQTIYGAYSWSEWFWPIFNFIEKYDVKMFSYINSDWEELPMFQGQGWGNARIEADSYVQGKWLQRMSNSVYMHASTNLFQLLGYSP
;
A
#
# COMPACT_ATOMS: atom_id res chain seq x y z
N MET A 1 19.90 -5.48 -5.50
CA MET A 1 19.82 -4.88 -4.14
C MET A 1 20.99 -3.90 -3.95
N ASP A 2 21.37 -3.20 -5.01
CA ASP A 2 22.72 -2.64 -5.12
C ASP A 2 22.84 -1.31 -4.36
N PHE A 3 21.69 -0.75 -3.95
CA PHE A 3 21.55 0.43 -3.11
C PHE A 3 21.30 0.09 -1.63
N TYR A 4 21.31 -1.20 -1.26
CA TYR A 4 21.09 -1.61 0.13
C TYR A 4 22.35 -1.31 0.97
N PRO A 5 22.28 -0.45 2.00
CA PRO A 5 23.47 0.00 2.73
C PRO A 5 23.99 -1.04 3.73
N GLY A 6 23.29 -2.16 3.92
CA GLY A 6 23.63 -3.23 4.85
C GLY A 6 22.71 -3.28 6.08
N ASP A 7 22.62 -4.46 6.70
CA ASP A 7 21.63 -4.77 7.73
C ASP A 7 21.71 -3.90 8.98
N ASN A 8 22.89 -3.35 9.27
CA ASN A 8 23.14 -2.51 10.44
C ASN A 8 22.57 -1.08 10.30
N TYR A 9 22.12 -0.70 9.10
CA TYR A 9 21.64 0.64 8.79
C TYR A 9 20.17 0.67 8.37
N VAL A 10 19.49 -0.48 8.37
CA VAL A 10 18.12 -0.61 7.86
C VAL A 10 17.24 -1.32 8.87
N ASP A 11 16.19 -0.63 9.33
CA ASP A 11 15.14 -1.21 10.14
C ASP A 11 14.01 -1.81 9.28
N TRP A 12 13.69 -1.15 8.16
CA TRP A 12 12.56 -1.50 7.29
C TRP A 12 12.95 -1.39 5.81
N ILE A 13 12.38 -2.25 4.98
CA ILE A 13 12.46 -2.12 3.52
C ILE A 13 11.12 -1.62 3.00
N GLY A 14 11.15 -0.52 2.25
CA GLY A 14 9.97 0.13 1.68
C GLY A 14 9.84 -0.11 0.18
N VAL A 15 8.60 -0.30 -0.28
CA VAL A 15 8.24 -0.28 -1.70
C VAL A 15 7.11 0.71 -1.97
N SER A 16 7.13 1.30 -3.17
CA SER A 16 5.99 2.06 -3.71
C SER A 16 5.18 1.12 -4.61
N VAL A 17 3.86 1.03 -4.38
CA VAL A 17 2.94 0.15 -5.10
C VAL A 17 1.88 0.97 -5.82
N PHE A 18 1.99 1.08 -7.15
CA PHE A 18 1.07 1.84 -8.01
C PHE A 18 0.39 0.89 -9.00
N GLY A 19 0.34 1.23 -10.29
CA GLY A 19 -0.32 0.39 -11.31
C GLY A 19 0.39 -0.93 -11.62
N GLN A 20 1.66 -1.11 -11.22
CA GLN A 20 2.41 -2.34 -11.48
C GLN A 20 1.80 -3.60 -10.85
N ILE A 21 1.01 -3.46 -9.78
CA ILE A 21 0.36 -4.59 -9.10
C ILE A 21 -0.72 -5.25 -9.97
N MET A 22 -1.25 -4.54 -10.97
CA MET A 22 -2.37 -4.97 -11.81
C MET A 22 -1.93 -5.81 -13.03
N GLY A 23 -0.62 -5.98 -13.26
CA GLY A 23 -0.12 -6.62 -14.48
C GLY A 23 1.21 -7.33 -14.34
N SER A 24 1.81 -7.70 -15.48
CA SER A 24 3.07 -8.45 -15.55
C SER A 24 4.30 -7.70 -15.01
N ASN A 25 4.19 -6.39 -14.81
CA ASN A 25 5.25 -5.54 -14.26
C ASN A 25 5.38 -5.62 -12.73
N ALA A 26 4.57 -6.42 -12.06
CA ALA A 26 4.67 -6.65 -10.63
C ALA A 26 5.97 -7.39 -10.22
N SER A 27 6.74 -7.92 -11.16
CA SER A 27 7.96 -8.70 -10.89
C SER A 27 8.95 -7.98 -9.98
N ASN A 28 9.10 -6.66 -10.11
CA ASN A 28 10.01 -5.87 -9.27
C ASN A 28 9.55 -5.78 -7.81
N ILE A 29 8.27 -5.54 -7.56
CA ILE A 29 7.75 -5.48 -6.17
C ILE A 29 7.78 -6.86 -5.51
N TYR A 30 7.51 -7.93 -6.27
CA TYR A 30 7.67 -9.30 -5.79
C TYR A 30 9.13 -9.62 -5.49
N TYR A 31 10.06 -9.25 -6.37
CA TYR A 31 11.49 -9.42 -6.14
C TYR A 31 11.95 -8.73 -4.85
N VAL A 32 11.56 -7.47 -4.64
CA VAL A 32 11.91 -6.75 -3.40
C VAL A 32 11.31 -7.44 -2.18
N ALA A 33 10.07 -7.93 -2.26
CA ALA A 33 9.44 -8.64 -1.15
C ALA A 33 10.14 -9.95 -0.80
N GLU A 34 10.52 -10.76 -1.80
CA GLU A 34 11.31 -11.99 -1.57
C GLU A 34 12.67 -11.66 -0.95
N LYS A 35 13.37 -10.64 -1.47
CA LYS A 35 14.65 -10.21 -0.90
C LYS A 35 14.53 -9.64 0.51
N THR A 36 13.44 -8.94 0.81
CA THR A 36 13.16 -8.44 2.16
C THR A 36 13.03 -9.59 3.16
N LYS A 37 12.37 -10.67 2.74
CA LYS A 37 12.25 -11.89 3.52
C LYS A 37 13.62 -12.57 3.74
N GLU A 38 14.46 -12.67 2.71
CA GLU A 38 15.83 -13.21 2.83
C GLU A 38 16.69 -12.38 3.82
N LEU A 39 16.51 -11.07 3.86
CA LEU A 39 17.20 -10.15 4.77
C LEU A 39 16.63 -10.15 6.19
N HIS A 40 15.55 -10.89 6.45
CA HIS A 40 14.85 -10.92 7.75
C HIS A 40 14.46 -9.52 8.25
N LYS A 41 14.09 -8.61 7.34
CA LYS A 41 13.61 -7.27 7.66
C LYS A 41 12.09 -7.18 7.45
N PRO A 42 11.37 -6.32 8.19
CA PRO A 42 9.97 -6.04 7.92
C PRO A 42 9.80 -5.27 6.61
N LEU A 43 8.78 -5.66 5.84
CA LEU A 43 8.37 -4.98 4.60
C LEU A 43 7.29 -3.95 4.90
N MET A 44 7.43 -2.76 4.32
CA MET A 44 6.37 -1.76 4.24
C MET A 44 6.02 -1.41 2.80
N ILE A 45 4.74 -1.15 2.57
CA ILE A 45 4.30 -0.39 1.41
C ILE A 45 4.27 1.07 1.84
N ALA A 46 5.34 1.80 1.51
CA ALA A 46 5.54 3.18 1.94
C ALA A 46 4.67 4.17 1.17
N GLU A 47 4.38 3.84 -0.09
CA GLU A 47 3.50 4.62 -0.94
C GLU A 47 2.59 3.68 -1.72
N SER A 48 1.31 4.03 -1.81
CA SER A 48 0.41 3.33 -2.72
C SER A 48 -0.76 4.19 -3.16
N THR A 49 -1.17 4.01 -4.41
CA THR A 49 -2.38 4.62 -4.98
C THR A 49 -2.78 3.82 -6.23
N PRO A 50 -4.07 3.70 -6.59
CA PRO A 50 -4.55 3.00 -7.79
C PRO A 50 -4.22 3.74 -9.10
N TYR A 51 -2.95 4.07 -9.34
CA TYR A 51 -2.49 4.73 -10.55
C TYR A 51 -2.93 3.93 -11.80
N GLY A 52 -3.55 4.62 -12.76
CA GLY A 52 -4.07 4.02 -14.00
C GLY A 52 -5.46 3.41 -13.91
N VAL A 53 -6.05 3.25 -12.71
CA VAL A 53 -7.43 2.74 -12.53
C VAL A 53 -8.30 3.64 -11.66
N GLN A 54 -7.74 4.41 -10.73
CA GLN A 54 -8.48 5.31 -9.84
C GLN A 54 -9.46 4.58 -8.92
N THR A 55 -10.15 5.30 -8.04
CA THR A 55 -11.18 4.74 -7.14
C THR A 55 -12.59 4.78 -7.75
N ILE A 56 -12.83 5.70 -8.69
CA ILE A 56 -14.17 6.06 -9.18
C ILE A 56 -14.86 5.02 -10.09
N TYR A 57 -14.23 3.86 -10.35
CA TYR A 57 -14.81 2.78 -11.14
C TYR A 57 -15.33 1.61 -10.29
N GLY A 58 -15.52 1.82 -8.98
CA GLY A 58 -16.25 0.92 -8.10
C GLY A 58 -15.67 -0.50 -8.08
N ALA A 59 -16.50 -1.47 -8.46
CA ALA A 59 -16.13 -2.89 -8.47
C ALA A 59 -14.93 -3.20 -9.36
N TYR A 60 -14.76 -2.48 -10.47
CA TYR A 60 -13.61 -2.62 -11.35
C TYR A 60 -12.33 -2.14 -10.66
N SER A 61 -12.35 -0.94 -10.06
CA SER A 61 -11.23 -0.46 -9.25
C SER A 61 -10.83 -1.44 -8.16
N TRP A 62 -11.84 -2.02 -7.49
CA TRP A 62 -11.62 -3.01 -6.45
C TRP A 62 -10.94 -4.29 -6.96
N SER A 63 -11.41 -4.86 -8.07
CA SER A 63 -10.85 -6.10 -8.63
C SER A 63 -9.44 -5.90 -9.18
N GLU A 64 -9.19 -4.79 -9.85
CA GLU A 64 -7.93 -4.57 -10.56
C GLU A 64 -6.80 -4.14 -9.63
N TRP A 65 -7.08 -3.34 -8.60
CA TRP A 65 -6.01 -2.75 -7.78
C TRP A 65 -6.09 -3.11 -6.29
N PHE A 66 -7.24 -2.90 -5.66
CA PHE A 66 -7.38 -3.12 -4.20
C PHE A 66 -7.25 -4.58 -3.82
N TRP A 67 -7.87 -5.49 -4.58
CA TRP A 67 -7.76 -6.91 -4.30
C TRP A 67 -6.31 -7.41 -4.46
N PRO A 68 -5.58 -7.10 -5.54
CA PRO A 68 -4.17 -7.48 -5.66
C PRO A 68 -3.25 -6.92 -4.57
N ILE A 69 -3.41 -5.66 -4.16
CA ILE A 69 -2.56 -5.11 -3.09
C ILE A 69 -2.82 -5.76 -1.73
N PHE A 70 -4.08 -6.07 -1.40
CA PHE A 70 -4.38 -6.81 -0.16
C PHE A 70 -3.86 -8.26 -0.22
N ASN A 71 -3.95 -8.92 -1.37
CA ASN A 71 -3.32 -10.22 -1.58
C ASN A 71 -1.80 -10.16 -1.42
N PHE A 72 -1.15 -9.10 -1.91
CA PHE A 72 0.29 -8.89 -1.71
C PHE A 72 0.64 -8.70 -0.23
N ILE A 73 -0.14 -7.90 0.49
CA ILE A 73 0.02 -7.68 1.93
C ILE A 73 -0.04 -9.00 2.71
N GLU A 74 -1.04 -9.83 2.42
CA GLU A 74 -1.21 -11.13 3.08
C GLU A 74 -0.08 -12.11 2.70
N LYS A 75 0.26 -12.20 1.42
CA LYS A 75 1.28 -13.14 0.92
C LYS A 75 2.66 -12.87 1.50
N TYR A 76 3.02 -11.61 1.67
CA TYR A 76 4.36 -11.18 2.11
C TYR A 76 4.43 -10.69 3.55
N ASP A 77 3.33 -10.84 4.30
CA ASP A 77 3.25 -10.44 5.71
C ASP A 77 3.72 -8.98 5.92
N VAL A 78 3.23 -8.08 5.05
CA VAL A 78 3.57 -6.65 5.07
C VAL A 78 3.13 -6.05 6.39
N LYS A 79 4.06 -5.38 7.09
CA LYS A 79 3.85 -4.87 8.45
C LYS A 79 3.37 -3.43 8.52
N MET A 80 3.47 -2.68 7.41
CA MET A 80 2.93 -1.33 7.30
C MET A 80 2.43 -1.06 5.87
N PHE A 81 1.27 -0.42 5.76
CA PHE A 81 0.63 -0.07 4.49
C PHE A 81 0.18 1.39 4.52
N SER A 82 0.74 2.21 3.65
CA SER A 82 0.38 3.61 3.45
C SER A 82 -0.39 3.78 2.16
N TYR A 83 -1.64 4.25 2.26
CA TYR A 83 -2.51 4.54 1.13
C TYR A 83 -2.63 6.06 0.94
N ILE A 84 -2.31 6.53 -0.26
CA ILE A 84 -2.38 7.95 -0.61
C ILE A 84 -3.81 8.27 -1.09
N ASN A 85 -4.65 8.70 -0.14
CA ASN A 85 -6.04 9.06 -0.37
C ASN A 85 -6.17 10.50 -0.91
N SER A 86 -5.86 10.72 -2.19
CA SER A 86 -5.85 12.05 -2.81
C SER A 86 -6.63 12.08 -4.10
N ASP A 87 -7.21 13.23 -4.42
CA ASP A 87 -7.52 13.55 -5.82
C ASP A 87 -6.25 14.13 -6.44
N TRP A 88 -5.59 13.37 -7.30
CA TRP A 88 -4.33 13.79 -7.90
C TRP A 88 -4.55 14.82 -9.01
N GLU A 89 -5.74 14.89 -9.59
CA GLU A 89 -6.07 15.85 -10.63
C GLU A 89 -6.26 17.28 -10.09
N GLU A 90 -6.49 17.42 -8.78
CA GLU A 90 -6.55 18.71 -8.08
C GLU A 90 -5.15 19.27 -7.77
N LEU A 91 -4.09 18.47 -7.92
CA LEU A 91 -2.71 18.86 -7.64
C LEU A 91 -2.02 19.27 -8.96
N PRO A 92 -1.59 20.56 -9.13
CA PRO A 92 -1.04 21.04 -10.40
C PRO A 92 0.17 20.25 -10.92
N MET A 93 0.95 19.65 -10.02
CA MET A 93 2.11 18.82 -10.40
C MET A 93 1.71 17.48 -11.04
N PHE A 94 0.51 16.96 -10.77
CA PHE A 94 0.08 15.61 -11.17
C PHE A 94 -1.11 15.60 -12.14
N GLN A 95 -1.76 16.75 -12.32
CA GLN A 95 -2.87 16.94 -13.23
C GLN A 95 -2.55 16.45 -14.65
N GLY A 96 -3.45 15.64 -15.22
CA GLY A 96 -3.35 15.12 -16.59
C GLY A 96 -2.31 14.02 -16.79
N GLN A 97 -1.64 13.54 -15.73
CA GLN A 97 -0.65 12.46 -15.83
C GLN A 97 -1.24 11.05 -15.61
N GLY A 98 -2.55 10.95 -15.37
CA GLY A 98 -3.23 9.65 -15.22
C GLY A 98 -3.18 9.06 -13.82
N TRP A 99 -2.78 9.83 -12.80
CA TRP A 99 -2.91 9.45 -11.39
C TRP A 99 -4.37 9.39 -10.95
N GLY A 100 -5.17 10.36 -11.42
CA GLY A 100 -6.62 10.37 -11.24
C GLY A 100 -7.09 10.53 -9.79
N ASN A 101 -8.33 10.15 -9.51
CA ASN A 101 -8.92 10.30 -8.18
C ASN A 101 -8.79 9.01 -7.35
N ALA A 102 -7.93 9.04 -6.32
CA ALA A 102 -7.67 7.94 -5.39
C ALA A 102 -8.33 8.12 -4.03
N ARG A 103 -9.34 8.99 -3.89
CA ARG A 103 -10.09 9.12 -2.65
C ARG A 103 -11.00 7.89 -2.46
N ILE A 104 -10.85 7.16 -1.37
CA ILE A 104 -11.70 6.01 -1.01
C ILE A 104 -13.17 6.41 -0.98
N GLU A 105 -13.47 7.60 -0.48
CA GLU A 105 -14.83 8.14 -0.35
C GLU A 105 -15.45 8.63 -1.66
N ALA A 106 -14.69 8.69 -2.77
CA ALA A 106 -15.22 9.13 -4.06
C ALA A 106 -16.14 8.10 -4.74
N ASP A 107 -16.12 6.84 -4.28
CA ASP A 107 -17.01 5.78 -4.75
C ASP A 107 -17.56 4.96 -3.58
N SER A 108 -18.87 4.78 -3.52
CA SER A 108 -19.53 4.12 -2.38
C SER A 108 -19.26 2.62 -2.30
N TYR A 109 -19.01 1.95 -3.43
CA TYR A 109 -18.64 0.54 -3.46
C TYR A 109 -17.24 0.35 -2.88
N VAL A 110 -16.26 1.14 -3.34
CA VAL A 110 -14.89 1.08 -2.82
C VAL A 110 -14.86 1.48 -1.35
N GLN A 111 -15.55 2.53 -0.95
CA GLN A 111 -15.64 2.94 0.45
C GLN A 111 -16.19 1.81 1.34
N GLY A 112 -17.30 1.18 0.96
CA GLY A 112 -17.89 0.09 1.73
C GLY A 112 -16.95 -1.11 1.88
N LYS A 113 -16.30 -1.50 0.77
CA LYS A 113 -15.30 -2.58 0.77
C LYS A 113 -14.05 -2.25 1.59
N TRP A 114 -13.57 -1.02 1.51
CA TRP A 114 -12.44 -0.53 2.29
C TRP A 114 -12.74 -0.60 3.79
N LEU A 115 -13.88 -0.06 4.23
CA LEU A 115 -14.30 -0.10 5.63
C LEU A 115 -14.43 -1.55 6.13
N GLN A 116 -15.03 -2.44 5.32
CA GLN A 116 -15.10 -3.87 5.63
C GLN A 116 -13.70 -4.51 5.78
N ARG A 117 -12.75 -4.14 4.92
CA ARG A 117 -11.40 -4.67 4.99
C ARG A 117 -10.66 -4.16 6.24
N MET A 118 -10.73 -2.86 6.48
CA MET A 118 -10.10 -2.22 7.63
C MET A 118 -10.68 -2.68 8.97
N SER A 119 -11.92 -3.19 9.02
CA SER A 119 -12.47 -3.73 10.27
C SER A 119 -11.87 -5.07 10.70
N ASN A 120 -11.01 -5.69 9.88
CA ASN A 120 -10.30 -6.91 10.28
C ASN A 120 -9.27 -6.59 11.38
N SER A 121 -9.21 -7.43 12.42
CA SER A 121 -8.32 -7.26 13.58
C SER A 121 -6.83 -7.32 13.27
N VAL A 122 -6.44 -7.78 12.08
CA VAL A 122 -5.04 -7.70 11.61
C VAL A 122 -4.57 -6.25 11.38
N TYR A 123 -5.50 -5.31 11.17
CA TYR A 123 -5.18 -3.89 11.00
C TYR A 123 -5.23 -3.16 12.35
N MET A 124 -4.12 -2.52 12.71
CA MET A 124 -4.03 -1.71 13.91
C MET A 124 -4.53 -0.29 13.63
N HIS A 125 -5.60 0.10 14.33
CA HIS A 125 -6.15 1.46 14.28
C HIS A 125 -5.65 2.31 15.44
N ALA A 126 -5.82 3.63 15.30
CA ALA A 126 -5.56 4.57 16.37
C ALA A 126 -6.31 4.18 17.66
N SER A 127 -5.56 4.06 18.75
CA SER A 127 -6.07 3.76 20.09
C SER A 127 -5.08 4.26 21.14
N THR A 128 -5.50 4.34 22.40
CA THR A 128 -4.62 4.73 23.52
C THR A 128 -3.43 3.79 23.70
N ASN A 129 -3.53 2.55 23.23
CA ASN A 129 -2.50 1.54 23.38
C ASN A 129 -1.63 1.39 22.12
N LEU A 130 -1.87 2.19 21.07
CA LEU A 130 -1.18 2.02 19.78
C LEU A 130 0.34 2.11 19.92
N PHE A 131 0.86 3.06 20.70
CA PHE A 131 2.32 3.21 20.87
C PHE A 131 2.95 2.00 21.54
N GLN A 132 2.28 1.44 22.55
CA GLN A 132 2.72 0.19 23.19
C GLN A 132 2.70 -0.98 22.20
N LEU A 133 1.63 -1.09 21.38
CA LEU A 133 1.53 -2.13 20.35
C LEU A 133 2.61 -2.00 19.28
N LEU A 134 3.06 -0.77 18.99
CA LEU A 134 4.17 -0.47 18.08
C LEU A 134 5.55 -0.60 18.75
N GLY A 135 5.62 -1.01 20.02
CA GLY A 135 6.88 -1.18 20.75
C GLY A 135 7.54 0.12 21.20
N TYR A 136 6.82 1.24 21.18
CA TYR A 136 7.33 2.51 21.69
C TYR A 136 7.24 2.54 23.22
N SER A 137 8.37 2.73 23.88
CA SER A 137 8.47 3.13 25.29
C SER A 137 8.98 4.57 25.36
N PRO A 138 8.28 5.48 26.06
CA PRO A 138 8.75 6.86 26.27
C PRO A 138 10.05 6.95 27.06
#